data_AF-A0A5F8HGY8-F1
#
_entry.id   AF-A0A5F8HGY8-F1
#
_cell.length_a   1.000
_cell.length_b   1.000
_cell.length_c   1.000
_cell.angle_alpha   90.00
_cell.angle_beta   90.00
_cell.angle_gamma   90.00
#
_symmetry.space_group_name_H-M   'P 1'
#
loop_
_entity.id
_entity.type
_entity.pdbx_description
1 polymer ?
#
loop_
_entity_poly.entity_id
_entity_poly.type
_entity_poly.pdbx_seq_one_letter_code
_entity_poly.pdbx_strand_id
1 'polypeptide(L)'
;MCSLATGVTGYSLLLKTHFLTVNLNISLILTTWSINMNPTSEYLNSLCNPVPWEKEEYLKPVLEDDLLLQFDVEDLYEPVTVPFSYPNGLSDNTSVLERLKHMEARAQSAEAALARAREDLQRMKQFAQDFVMNADVRTNSSSTTTIADLNEDEDGVYFSSYGHYGIHEEMLKDKVRTESYRDFIYQNPHIFKDKVVLDVGCGTGILSMFAAKAGAKQVIGVDQSEIIYQAMDIIRLNKLEGIITLVKGRIEEVDLPVEKVDVIISEWMGYFLLFESMLDSVIYAKDKYLAKGGSVYPDICSISLLAVGDPNKHADRIAFWDDVYGFNMSCMKKAVIPEAIVEVLDPKTIISEPCGIKRIDCHAACVRDLEFSSDFTLKITKLSMCTAIAGYFDIFFEKNCHKKVLFSTGPHTTQTHWKQTIFLLEKPFSVKAGEALKGKITIQKNRKDPRSLIVTLKLNNLTQTYSLQ
;
A
#
# COMPACT_ATOMS: atom_id res chain seq x y z
N MET A 1 56.39 -22.11 10.86
CA MET A 1 55.45 -22.89 10.03
C MET A 1 54.39 -21.93 9.50
N CYS A 2 54.62 -21.40 8.29
CA CYS A 2 53.74 -21.46 7.11
C CYS A 2 52.29 -21.02 7.39
N SER A 3 51.87 -19.82 6.98
CA SER A 3 51.50 -19.42 5.60
C SER A 3 50.10 -19.91 5.23
N LEU A 4 49.13 -18.98 5.18
CA LEU A 4 47.94 -18.94 4.31
C LEU A 4 47.03 -17.77 4.74
N ALA A 5 47.36 -16.54 4.37
CA ALA A 5 46.45 -15.38 4.47
C ALA A 5 46.93 -14.21 3.60
N THR A 6 47.16 -14.43 2.31
CA THR A 6 47.43 -13.35 1.33
C THR A 6 46.99 -13.81 -0.06
N GLY A 7 45.74 -13.55 -0.43
CA GLY A 7 45.22 -13.95 -1.76
C GLY A 7 44.07 -13.11 -2.32
N VAL A 8 43.39 -12.28 -1.52
CA VAL A 8 42.17 -11.57 -1.98
C VAL A 8 42.38 -10.06 -2.16
N THR A 9 43.49 -9.50 -1.70
CA THR A 9 43.73 -8.04 -1.78
C THR A 9 44.38 -7.57 -3.08
N GLY A 10 44.89 -8.47 -3.93
CA GLY A 10 45.53 -8.12 -5.21
C GLY A 10 44.55 -7.90 -6.37
N TYR A 11 43.41 -8.61 -6.39
CA TYR A 11 42.44 -8.54 -7.50
C TYR A 11 41.67 -7.22 -7.56
N SER A 12 41.44 -6.59 -6.41
CA SER A 12 40.68 -5.33 -6.32
C SER A 12 41.46 -4.11 -6.86
N LEU A 13 42.80 -4.15 -6.84
CA LEU A 13 43.61 -2.96 -7.13
C LEU A 13 43.94 -2.80 -8.64
N LEU A 14 44.04 -3.91 -9.38
CA LEU A 14 44.24 -3.89 -10.84
C LEU A 14 42.94 -3.62 -11.62
N LEU A 15 41.79 -4.06 -11.08
CA LEU A 15 40.46 -3.73 -11.65
C LEU A 15 40.12 -2.23 -11.55
N LYS A 16 40.70 -1.50 -10.59
CA LYS A 16 40.45 -0.06 -10.42
C LYS A 16 41.29 0.85 -11.32
N THR A 17 42.43 0.38 -11.85
CA THR A 17 43.40 1.27 -12.49
C THR A 17 43.37 1.28 -14.02
N HIS A 18 42.60 0.40 -14.69
CA HIS A 18 42.52 0.38 -16.16
C HIS A 18 41.12 0.35 -16.79
N PHE A 19 40.03 0.20 -16.02
CA PHE A 19 38.69 -0.01 -16.60
C PHE A 19 37.64 0.91 -15.96
N LEU A 20 37.88 2.21 -16.02
CA LEU A 20 36.79 3.19 -16.00
C LEU A 20 36.38 3.38 -17.45
N THR A 21 35.18 2.88 -17.80
CA THR A 21 34.50 2.89 -19.12
C THR A 21 34.62 1.58 -19.91
N VAL A 22 33.93 0.52 -19.48
CA VAL A 22 33.68 -0.64 -20.34
C VAL A 22 32.24 -1.15 -20.18
N ASN A 23 31.58 -1.31 -21.33
CA ASN A 23 30.21 -1.80 -21.53
C ASN A 23 29.86 -3.00 -20.63
N LEU A 24 28.64 -3.01 -20.06
CA LEU A 24 28.10 -4.13 -19.25
C LEU A 24 28.28 -5.50 -19.93
N ASN A 25 28.19 -5.54 -21.26
CA ASN A 25 28.38 -6.74 -22.07
C ASN A 25 29.76 -7.40 -21.85
N ILE A 26 30.84 -6.62 -21.73
CA ILE A 26 32.19 -7.17 -21.55
C ILE A 26 32.38 -7.76 -20.14
N SER A 27 31.69 -7.20 -19.14
CA SER A 27 31.72 -7.73 -17.77
C SER A 27 31.02 -9.10 -17.66
N LEU A 28 29.91 -9.29 -18.38
CA LEU A 28 29.18 -10.57 -18.44
C LEU A 28 29.97 -11.67 -19.17
N ILE A 29 30.65 -11.31 -20.26
CA ILE A 29 31.48 -12.22 -21.05
C ILE A 29 32.65 -12.75 -20.22
N LEU A 30 33.34 -11.87 -19.48
CA LEU A 30 34.45 -12.23 -18.59
C LEU A 30 33.99 -13.13 -17.42
N THR A 31 32.80 -12.87 -16.90
CA THR A 31 32.21 -13.65 -15.81
C THR A 31 31.86 -15.07 -16.29
N THR A 32 31.22 -15.18 -17.45
CA THR A 32 30.86 -16.46 -18.08
C THR A 32 32.07 -17.31 -18.43
N TRP A 33 33.11 -16.70 -19.00
CA TRP A 33 34.37 -17.40 -19.30
C TRP A 33 35.09 -17.87 -18.04
N SER A 34 35.16 -17.03 -17.00
CA SER A 34 35.84 -17.37 -15.73
C SER A 34 35.17 -18.53 -15.00
N ILE A 35 33.83 -18.60 -15.04
CA ILE A 35 33.06 -19.70 -14.44
C ILE A 35 33.30 -21.02 -15.19
N ASN A 36 33.34 -20.99 -16.52
CA ASN A 36 33.51 -22.21 -17.33
C ASN A 36 34.95 -22.74 -17.34
N MET A 37 35.95 -21.88 -17.32
CA MET A 37 37.37 -22.28 -17.46
C MET A 37 38.13 -22.38 -16.14
N ASN A 38 37.62 -21.75 -15.07
CA ASN A 38 38.22 -21.70 -13.73
C ASN A 38 39.76 -21.51 -13.73
N PRO A 39 40.28 -20.46 -14.39
CA PRO A 39 41.72 -20.31 -14.64
C PRO A 39 42.50 -19.96 -13.37
N THR A 40 43.73 -20.46 -13.26
CA THR A 40 44.67 -20.07 -12.20
C THR A 40 45.20 -18.64 -12.39
N SER A 41 45.58 -17.99 -11.29
CA SER A 41 46.09 -16.61 -11.29
C SER A 41 47.35 -16.42 -12.16
N GLU A 42 48.19 -17.45 -12.27
CA GLU A 42 49.38 -17.46 -13.14
C GLU A 42 49.01 -17.45 -14.63
N TYR A 43 47.91 -18.13 -15.01
CA TYR A 43 47.42 -18.15 -16.38
C TYR A 43 46.86 -16.79 -16.79
N LEU A 44 46.10 -16.13 -15.92
CA LEU A 44 45.55 -14.78 -16.17
C LEU A 44 46.64 -13.73 -16.39
N ASN A 45 47.74 -13.83 -15.65
CA ASN A 45 48.89 -12.92 -15.78
C ASN A 45 49.76 -13.19 -17.02
N SER A 46 49.53 -14.30 -17.73
CA SER A 46 50.27 -14.68 -18.95
C SER A 46 49.54 -14.31 -20.25
N LEU A 47 48.33 -13.75 -20.16
CA LEU A 47 47.49 -13.44 -21.31
C LEU A 47 48.01 -12.21 -22.08
N CYS A 48 48.12 -12.36 -23.40
CA CYS A 48 48.38 -11.29 -24.36
C CYS A 48 47.40 -11.44 -25.53
N ASN A 49 47.04 -10.32 -26.17
CA ASN A 49 45.99 -10.29 -27.19
C ASN A 49 46.27 -11.23 -28.39
N PRO A 50 45.24 -11.85 -28.97
CA PRO A 50 43.82 -11.70 -28.62
C PRO A 50 43.42 -12.55 -27.42
N VAL A 51 42.52 -12.01 -26.59
CA VAL A 51 42.11 -12.63 -25.32
C VAL A 51 41.06 -13.73 -25.53
N PRO A 52 41.11 -14.84 -24.78
CA PRO A 52 40.33 -16.06 -25.09
C PRO A 52 38.80 -15.92 -25.07
N TRP A 53 38.27 -14.94 -24.34
CA TRP A 53 36.83 -14.70 -24.15
C TRP A 53 36.19 -13.87 -25.27
N GLU A 54 36.96 -13.45 -26.28
CA GLU A 54 36.41 -12.85 -27.51
C GLU A 54 35.81 -13.89 -28.48
N LYS A 55 35.89 -15.19 -28.15
CA LYS A 55 35.28 -16.25 -28.95
C LYS A 55 33.75 -16.26 -28.78
N GLU A 56 33.03 -16.46 -29.88
CA GLU A 56 31.56 -16.50 -29.94
C GLU A 56 30.90 -17.44 -28.93
N GLU A 57 31.60 -18.51 -28.53
CA GLU A 57 31.11 -19.47 -27.53
C GLU A 57 30.88 -18.85 -26.12
N TYR A 58 31.54 -17.73 -25.80
CA TYR A 58 31.39 -17.01 -24.53
C TYR A 58 30.51 -15.75 -24.65
N LEU A 59 29.99 -15.46 -25.85
CA LEU A 59 29.03 -14.38 -26.10
C LEU A 59 27.56 -14.82 -25.86
N LYS A 60 27.36 -16.03 -25.33
CA LYS A 60 26.03 -16.57 -25.03
C LYS A 60 25.76 -16.57 -23.51
N PRO A 61 24.58 -16.12 -23.06
CA PRO A 61 24.19 -16.21 -21.67
C PRO A 61 24.22 -17.66 -21.16
N VAL A 62 24.62 -17.85 -19.91
CA VAL A 62 24.65 -19.18 -19.27
C VAL A 62 23.23 -19.72 -19.01
N LEU A 63 22.25 -18.82 -18.86
CA LEU A 63 20.82 -19.12 -18.73
C LEU A 63 20.10 -18.51 -19.94
N GLU A 64 19.43 -19.34 -20.75
CA GLU A 64 18.69 -18.87 -21.93
C GLU A 64 17.53 -17.92 -21.57
N ASP A 65 16.97 -18.04 -20.36
CA ASP A 65 15.86 -17.23 -19.83
C ASP A 65 16.26 -16.35 -18.63
N ASP A 66 17.42 -15.69 -18.71
CA ASP A 66 17.81 -14.73 -17.66
C ASP A 66 16.93 -13.47 -17.73
N LEU A 67 16.03 -13.33 -16.75
CA LEU A 67 15.13 -12.18 -16.63
C LEU A 67 15.89 -10.85 -16.59
N LEU A 68 17.12 -10.79 -16.07
CA LEU A 68 17.95 -9.58 -16.04
C LEU A 68 18.45 -9.17 -17.44
N LEU A 69 18.58 -10.12 -18.37
CA LEU A 69 18.98 -9.88 -19.76
C LEU A 69 17.78 -9.68 -20.70
N GLN A 70 16.57 -10.01 -20.24
CA GLN A 70 15.31 -9.72 -20.95
C GLN A 70 14.81 -8.29 -20.72
N PHE A 71 15.39 -7.56 -19.76
CA PHE A 71 15.15 -6.13 -19.60
C PHE A 71 16.12 -5.34 -20.47
N ASP A 72 15.63 -4.84 -21.61
CA ASP A 72 16.36 -3.81 -22.34
C ASP A 72 16.17 -2.46 -21.63
N VAL A 73 17.22 -2.02 -20.92
CA VAL A 73 17.20 -0.73 -20.21
C VAL A 73 17.15 0.45 -21.21
N GLU A 74 17.50 0.23 -22.49
CA GLU A 74 17.35 1.24 -23.53
C GLU A 74 15.88 1.43 -23.97
N ASP A 75 15.01 0.43 -23.80
CA ASP A 75 13.56 0.54 -24.10
C ASP A 75 12.81 1.41 -23.06
N LEU A 76 13.39 1.65 -21.87
CA LEU A 76 12.87 2.63 -20.91
C LEU A 76 13.20 4.08 -21.29
N TYR A 77 14.02 4.26 -22.33
CA TYR A 77 14.33 5.54 -22.94
C TYR A 77 13.49 5.71 -24.20
N GLU A 78 12.19 5.98 -24.09
CA GLU A 78 11.43 6.45 -25.26
C GLU A 78 12.00 7.82 -25.69
N PRO A 79 12.68 7.93 -26.85
CA PRO A 79 12.97 9.24 -27.38
C PRO A 79 11.65 9.74 -27.94
N VAL A 80 11.01 10.66 -27.21
CA VAL A 80 9.83 11.40 -27.70
C VAL A 80 10.21 12.11 -29.01
N THR A 81 9.99 11.41 -30.12
CA THR A 81 10.07 11.94 -31.48
C THR A 81 8.64 12.19 -31.90
N VAL A 82 8.07 13.29 -31.39
CA VAL A 82 6.84 13.84 -31.98
C VAL A 82 7.21 14.34 -33.37
N PRO A 83 6.54 13.91 -34.46
CA PRO A 83 6.79 14.48 -35.77
C PRO A 83 6.31 15.94 -35.76
N PHE A 84 7.23 16.88 -35.91
CA PHE A 84 6.90 18.27 -36.21
C PHE A 84 6.21 18.31 -37.58
N SER A 85 4.92 18.58 -37.60
CA SER A 85 4.24 19.05 -38.82
C SER A 85 4.41 20.56 -38.88
N TYR A 86 5.13 21.04 -39.89
CA TYR A 86 5.23 22.46 -40.20
C TYR A 86 3.93 22.92 -40.88
N PRO A 87 3.26 23.99 -40.41
CA PRO A 87 2.38 24.76 -41.27
C PRO A 87 3.25 25.44 -42.33
N ASN A 88 2.82 25.33 -43.59
CA ASN A 88 3.51 25.81 -44.77
C ASN A 88 4.16 27.20 -44.62
N GLY A 89 5.44 27.24 -45.00
CA GLY A 89 6.12 28.43 -45.49
C GLY A 89 6.76 29.30 -44.42
N LEU A 90 8.09 29.24 -44.29
CA LEU A 90 9.01 30.39 -44.30
C LEU A 90 10.47 29.93 -44.08
N SER A 91 11.34 30.56 -44.88
CA SER A 91 12.80 30.45 -45.06
C SER A 91 13.72 29.93 -43.94
N ASP A 92 14.75 29.22 -44.40
CA ASP A 92 15.93 28.62 -43.77
C ASP A 92 16.86 29.52 -42.92
N ASN A 93 16.35 30.52 -42.21
CA ASN A 93 17.15 31.40 -41.34
C ASN A 93 16.55 31.60 -39.94
N THR A 94 15.95 30.55 -39.36
CA THR A 94 15.71 30.53 -37.91
C THR A 94 17.04 30.31 -37.22
N SER A 95 17.59 31.38 -36.63
CA SER A 95 18.96 31.43 -36.12
C SER A 95 19.27 30.25 -35.21
N VAL A 96 20.44 29.64 -35.36
CA VAL A 96 20.99 28.57 -34.49
C VAL A 96 20.85 28.93 -33.00
N LEU A 97 20.83 30.23 -32.68
CA LEU A 97 20.61 30.79 -31.36
C LEU A 97 19.24 30.45 -30.75
N GLU A 98 18.16 30.44 -31.52
CA GLU A 98 16.82 30.09 -31.02
C GLU A 98 16.68 28.60 -30.73
N ARG A 99 17.30 27.74 -31.56
CA ARG A 99 17.38 26.29 -31.29
C ARG A 99 18.21 26.00 -30.03
N LEU A 100 19.34 26.70 -29.85
CA LEU A 100 20.15 26.58 -28.64
C LEU A 100 19.39 27.00 -27.39
N LYS A 101 18.67 28.13 -27.41
CA LYS A 101 17.84 28.57 -26.28
C LYS A 101 16.75 27.56 -25.93
N HIS A 102 16.11 26.96 -26.92
CA HIS A 102 15.08 25.95 -26.68
C HIS A 102 15.66 24.64 -26.12
N MET A 103 16.84 24.22 -26.59
CA MET A 103 17.55 23.06 -26.03
C MET A 103 18.02 23.32 -24.60
N GLU A 104 18.53 24.52 -24.32
CA GLU A 104 18.94 24.94 -22.98
C GLU A 104 17.76 24.96 -22.00
N ALA A 105 16.61 25.50 -22.41
CA ALA A 105 15.39 25.48 -21.59
C ALA A 105 14.90 24.04 -21.30
N ARG A 106 15.00 23.14 -22.29
CA ARG A 106 14.67 21.72 -22.11
C ARG A 106 15.66 21.03 -21.15
N ALA A 107 16.95 21.32 -21.27
CA ALA A 107 17.97 20.77 -20.38
C ALA A 107 17.76 21.23 -18.93
N GLN A 108 17.51 22.52 -18.71
CA GLN A 108 17.21 23.06 -17.38
C GLN A 108 15.94 22.45 -16.78
N SER A 109 14.90 22.23 -17.60
CA SER A 109 13.68 21.57 -17.14
C SER A 109 13.93 20.10 -16.75
N ALA A 110 14.74 19.38 -17.53
CA ALA A 110 15.12 18.00 -17.26
C ALA A 110 16.01 17.88 -16.00
N GLU A 111 16.97 18.78 -15.81
CA GLU A 111 17.80 18.85 -14.61
C GLU A 111 16.95 19.12 -13.36
N ALA A 112 15.98 20.04 -13.44
CA ALA A 112 15.05 20.30 -12.35
C ALA A 112 14.16 19.09 -12.03
N ALA A 113 13.72 18.34 -13.05
CA ALA A 113 12.97 17.11 -12.85
C ALA A 113 13.83 16.01 -12.19
N LEU A 114 15.09 15.88 -12.61
CA LEU A 114 16.02 14.90 -12.06
C LEU A 114 16.42 15.22 -10.62
N ALA A 115 16.58 16.51 -10.28
CA ALA A 115 16.79 16.96 -8.91
C ALA A 115 15.61 16.57 -8.00
N ARG A 116 14.37 16.81 -8.44
CA ARG A 116 13.16 16.41 -7.71
C ARG A 116 13.08 14.89 -7.52
N ALA A 117 13.31 14.12 -8.58
CA ALA A 117 13.30 12.65 -8.50
C ALA A 117 14.38 12.11 -7.54
N ARG A 118 15.54 12.77 -7.47
CA ARG A 118 16.62 12.40 -6.56
C ARG A 118 16.29 12.71 -5.10
N GLU A 119 15.64 13.83 -4.83
CA GLU A 119 15.10 14.15 -3.49
C GLU A 119 14.01 13.15 -3.08
N ASP A 120 13.13 12.76 -4.00
CA ASP A 120 12.10 11.76 -3.75
C ASP A 120 12.69 10.38 -3.41
N LEU A 121 13.73 9.95 -4.15
CA LEU A 121 14.46 8.71 -3.84
C LEU A 121 15.17 8.78 -2.48
N GLN A 122 15.71 9.93 -2.10
CA GLN A 122 16.33 10.11 -0.77
C GLN A 122 15.29 10.07 0.35
N ARG A 123 14.11 10.69 0.15
CA ARG A 123 13.00 10.59 1.09
C ARG A 123 12.48 9.16 1.23
N MET A 124 12.33 8.45 0.11
CA MET A 124 11.92 7.05 0.10
C MET A 124 12.94 6.16 0.83
N LYS A 125 14.23 6.42 0.66
CA LYS A 125 15.29 5.72 1.39
C LYS A 125 15.25 6.00 2.89
N GLN A 126 15.05 7.26 3.28
CA GLN A 126 14.94 7.65 4.69
C GLN A 126 13.71 7.00 5.33
N PHE A 127 12.57 7.02 4.64
CA PHE A 127 11.35 6.34 5.05
C PHE A 127 11.57 4.83 5.27
N ALA A 128 12.23 4.15 4.33
CA ALA A 128 12.56 2.73 4.47
C ALA A 128 13.52 2.45 5.65
N GLN A 129 14.45 3.36 5.94
CA GLN A 129 15.35 3.24 7.08
C GLN A 129 14.63 3.46 8.43
N ASP A 130 13.74 4.45 8.51
CA ASP A 130 12.99 4.75 9.73
C ASP A 130 11.94 3.68 10.04
N PHE A 131 11.36 3.05 9.01
CA PHE A 131 10.47 1.89 9.13
C PHE A 131 11.18 0.66 9.70
N VAL A 132 12.44 0.42 9.30
CA VAL A 132 13.21 -0.76 9.75
C VAL A 132 13.84 -0.57 11.13
N MET A 133 14.22 0.65 11.51
CA MET A 133 15.03 0.90 12.72
C MET A 133 14.23 1.19 14.00
N ASN A 134 12.94 1.53 13.92
CA ASN A 134 12.13 1.91 15.09
C ASN A 134 11.33 0.75 15.72
N ALA A 135 11.45 -0.48 15.23
CA ALA A 135 10.72 -1.64 15.75
C ALA A 135 11.12 -2.08 17.18
N ASP A 136 12.30 -1.67 17.69
CA ASP A 136 12.92 -2.32 18.85
C ASP A 136 13.05 -1.51 20.16
N VAL A 137 12.53 -0.29 20.27
CA VAL A 137 12.61 0.44 21.55
C VAL A 137 11.31 1.18 21.83
N ARG A 138 10.54 0.69 22.83
CA ARG A 138 9.90 1.51 23.90
C ARG A 138 8.99 0.65 24.79
N THR A 139 9.47 0.40 26.01
CA THR A 139 8.72 -0.15 27.13
C THR A 139 8.21 0.96 28.05
N ASN A 140 6.98 0.78 28.53
CA ASN A 140 6.29 1.41 29.68
C ASN A 140 5.54 2.75 29.48
N SER A 141 4.21 2.65 29.29
CA SER A 141 3.21 3.33 30.13
C SER A 141 1.86 2.61 30.00
N SER A 142 1.08 2.56 31.09
CA SER A 142 -0.14 1.75 31.22
C SER A 142 -1.40 2.63 31.27
N SER A 143 -1.65 3.39 30.21
CA SER A 143 -2.90 4.11 29.97
C SER A 143 -3.46 3.77 28.59
N THR A 144 -4.78 3.79 28.44
CA THR A 144 -5.48 3.56 27.16
C THR A 144 -5.25 4.76 26.25
N THR A 145 -4.25 4.72 25.37
CA THR A 145 -3.93 5.79 24.43
C THR A 145 -4.90 5.78 23.24
N THR A 146 -5.59 6.88 22.98
CA THR A 146 -6.41 7.07 21.77
C THR A 146 -5.62 7.78 20.67
N ILE A 147 -6.05 7.76 19.40
CA ILE A 147 -5.34 8.50 18.33
C ILE A 147 -5.23 9.99 18.65
N ALA A 148 -6.27 10.56 19.28
CA ALA A 148 -6.28 11.95 19.70
C ALA A 148 -5.15 12.29 20.70
N ASP A 149 -4.61 11.30 21.41
CA ASP A 149 -3.54 11.46 22.40
C ASP A 149 -2.12 11.28 21.80
N LEU A 150 -2.00 10.89 20.51
CA LEU A 150 -0.71 10.73 19.85
C LEU A 150 -0.05 12.08 19.56
N ASN A 151 1.26 12.16 19.80
CA ASN A 151 2.07 13.33 19.46
C ASN A 151 2.42 13.35 17.96
N GLU A 152 2.67 14.54 17.39
CA GLU A 152 2.99 14.71 15.95
C GLU A 152 4.19 13.85 15.49
N ASP A 153 5.20 13.64 16.34
CA ASP A 153 6.37 12.82 16.01
C ASP A 153 6.07 11.31 15.96
N GLU A 154 5.10 10.83 16.76
CA GLU A 154 4.72 9.41 16.80
C GLU A 154 3.79 9.04 15.63
N ASP A 155 2.98 9.99 15.17
CA ASP A 155 2.05 9.82 14.04
C ASP A 155 2.64 10.32 12.70
N GLY A 156 3.83 10.93 12.74
CA GLY A 156 4.49 11.53 11.58
C GLY A 156 4.82 10.50 10.48
N VAL A 157 5.22 9.28 10.86
CA VAL A 157 5.51 8.20 9.90
C VAL A 157 4.25 7.83 9.11
N TYR A 158 3.11 7.68 9.80
CA TYR A 158 1.82 7.41 9.18
C TYR A 158 1.47 8.50 8.15
N PHE A 159 1.44 9.77 8.54
CA PHE A 159 1.05 10.85 7.63
C PHE A 159 2.06 11.10 6.51
N SER A 160 3.35 10.80 6.74
CA SER A 160 4.39 10.87 5.72
C SER A 160 4.17 9.85 4.61
N SER A 161 3.67 8.65 4.94
CA SER A 161 3.33 7.63 3.94
C SER A 161 2.24 8.13 2.99
N TYR A 162 1.18 8.74 3.54
CA TYR A 162 0.11 9.38 2.78
C TYR A 162 0.55 10.66 2.04
N GLY A 163 1.75 11.18 2.29
CA GLY A 163 2.31 12.27 1.49
C GLY A 163 2.78 11.82 0.11
N HIS A 164 2.93 10.50 -0.08
CA HIS A 164 3.46 9.93 -1.32
C HIS A 164 2.35 9.70 -2.36
N TYR A 165 2.59 10.16 -3.60
CA TYR A 165 1.61 10.09 -4.70
C TYR A 165 1.18 8.66 -5.06
N GLY A 166 2.08 7.67 -4.90
CA GLY A 166 1.82 6.27 -5.24
C GLY A 166 0.62 5.65 -4.50
N ILE A 167 0.45 5.97 -3.21
CA ILE A 167 -0.70 5.47 -2.42
C ILE A 167 -2.01 6.08 -2.94
N HIS A 168 -2.00 7.39 -3.24
CA HIS A 168 -3.16 8.08 -3.82
C HIS A 168 -3.51 7.57 -5.21
N GLU A 169 -2.52 7.21 -6.02
CA GLU A 169 -2.75 6.62 -7.34
C GLU A 169 -3.42 5.24 -7.24
N GLU A 170 -2.95 4.36 -6.33
CA GLU A 170 -3.59 3.06 -6.06
C GLU A 170 -5.04 3.25 -5.60
N MET A 171 -5.24 4.14 -4.63
CA MET A 171 -6.56 4.49 -4.10
C MET A 171 -7.52 5.03 -5.17
N LEU A 172 -7.04 5.88 -6.09
CA LEU A 172 -7.85 6.43 -7.18
C LEU A 172 -8.12 5.41 -8.31
N LYS A 173 -7.18 4.50 -8.58
CA LYS A 173 -7.34 3.42 -9.56
C LYS A 173 -8.25 2.30 -9.07
N ASP A 174 -8.46 2.17 -7.76
CA ASP A 174 -9.50 1.32 -7.19
C ASP A 174 -10.89 1.86 -7.58
N LYS A 175 -11.42 1.30 -8.67
CA LYS A 175 -12.73 1.67 -9.21
C LYS A 175 -13.85 1.30 -8.27
N VAL A 176 -13.80 0.14 -7.62
CA VAL A 176 -14.88 -0.28 -6.71
C VAL A 176 -15.03 0.72 -5.58
N ARG A 177 -13.91 1.13 -4.97
CA ARG A 177 -13.86 2.22 -3.98
C ARG A 177 -14.40 3.52 -4.56
N THR A 178 -13.73 4.07 -5.56
CA THR A 178 -13.96 5.46 -6.00
C THR A 178 -15.31 5.62 -6.69
N GLU A 179 -15.73 4.65 -7.50
CA GLU A 179 -17.01 4.68 -8.19
C GLU A 179 -18.19 4.47 -7.23
N SER A 180 -18.04 3.69 -6.15
CA SER A 180 -19.11 3.55 -5.15
C SER A 180 -19.41 4.87 -4.45
N TYR A 181 -18.39 5.63 -4.03
CA TYR A 181 -18.59 6.97 -3.48
C TYR A 181 -19.19 7.93 -4.51
N ARG A 182 -18.65 7.95 -5.73
CA ARG A 182 -19.17 8.77 -6.83
C ARG A 182 -20.66 8.49 -7.06
N ASP A 183 -21.01 7.22 -7.19
CA ASP A 183 -22.35 6.77 -7.51
C ASP A 183 -23.30 7.07 -6.35
N PHE A 184 -22.89 6.86 -5.10
CA PHE A 184 -23.66 7.27 -3.93
C PHE A 184 -23.97 8.77 -3.98
N ILE A 185 -22.95 9.61 -4.19
CA ILE A 185 -23.09 11.07 -4.17
C ILE A 185 -23.94 11.57 -5.36
N TYR A 186 -23.67 11.08 -6.58
CA TYR A 186 -24.35 11.55 -7.80
C TYR A 186 -25.76 10.98 -7.97
N GLN A 187 -26.04 9.80 -7.42
CA GLN A 187 -27.38 9.21 -7.46
C GLN A 187 -28.28 9.70 -6.33
N ASN A 188 -27.73 10.36 -5.30
CA ASN A 188 -28.47 10.91 -4.17
C ASN A 188 -28.15 12.42 -3.95
N PRO A 189 -28.24 13.28 -4.99
CA PRO A 189 -27.85 14.68 -4.87
C PRO A 189 -28.73 15.45 -3.88
N HIS A 190 -29.94 14.97 -3.57
CA HIS A 190 -30.82 15.57 -2.56
C HIS A 190 -30.25 15.52 -1.14
N ILE A 191 -29.28 14.63 -0.88
CA ILE A 191 -28.55 14.58 0.41
C ILE A 191 -27.53 15.72 0.49
N PHE A 192 -26.97 16.16 -0.63
CA PHE A 192 -25.87 17.12 -0.71
C PHE A 192 -26.31 18.53 -1.11
N LYS A 193 -27.40 18.66 -1.85
CA LYS A 193 -27.87 19.93 -2.39
C LYS A 193 -28.07 20.97 -1.27
N ASP A 194 -27.43 22.11 -1.44
CA ASP A 194 -27.46 23.26 -0.52
C ASP A 194 -26.95 22.94 0.91
N LYS A 195 -26.17 21.85 1.08
CA LYS A 195 -25.61 21.41 2.37
C LYS A 195 -24.16 21.83 2.57
N VAL A 196 -23.76 21.93 3.84
CA VAL A 196 -22.35 22.03 4.26
C VAL A 196 -21.81 20.63 4.51
N VAL A 197 -20.78 20.25 3.77
CA VAL A 197 -20.19 18.91 3.78
C VAL A 197 -18.78 18.96 4.39
N LEU A 198 -18.47 18.02 5.28
CA LEU A 198 -17.12 17.80 5.80
C LEU A 198 -16.55 16.51 5.19
N ASP A 199 -15.37 16.59 4.59
CA ASP A 199 -14.61 15.47 4.04
C ASP A 199 -13.39 15.21 4.95
N VAL A 200 -13.47 14.16 5.77
CA VAL A 200 -12.45 13.83 6.78
C VAL A 200 -11.41 12.90 6.17
N GLY A 201 -10.15 13.35 6.11
CA GLY A 201 -9.07 12.70 5.37
C GLY A 201 -9.27 12.84 3.87
N CYS A 202 -9.39 14.08 3.39
CA CYS A 202 -9.80 14.35 2.02
C CYS A 202 -8.77 13.92 0.96
N GLY A 203 -7.52 13.67 1.34
CA GLY A 203 -6.43 13.29 0.45
C GLY A 203 -6.29 14.27 -0.71
N THR A 204 -6.44 13.76 -1.94
CA THR A 204 -6.42 14.56 -3.18
C THR A 204 -7.67 15.44 -3.40
N GLY A 205 -8.68 15.36 -2.54
CA GLY A 205 -9.92 16.13 -2.61
C GLY A 205 -10.98 15.54 -3.55
N ILE A 206 -10.82 14.29 -4.02
CA ILE A 206 -11.74 13.67 -4.99
C ILE A 206 -13.19 13.58 -4.49
N LEU A 207 -13.40 13.19 -3.23
CA LEU A 207 -14.74 13.09 -2.63
C LEU A 207 -15.35 14.48 -2.45
N SER A 208 -14.54 15.44 -2.01
CA SER A 208 -14.93 16.86 -1.95
C SER A 208 -15.42 17.39 -3.31
N MET A 209 -14.72 17.05 -4.40
CA MET A 209 -15.15 17.44 -5.76
C MET A 209 -16.46 16.76 -6.18
N PHE A 210 -16.68 15.50 -5.79
CA PHE A 210 -17.96 14.84 -6.03
C PHE A 210 -19.10 15.54 -5.28
N ALA A 211 -18.91 15.87 -4.01
CA ALA A 211 -19.92 16.57 -3.20
C ALA A 211 -20.24 17.96 -3.78
N ALA A 212 -19.22 18.74 -4.18
CA ALA A 212 -19.42 20.03 -4.83
C ALA A 212 -20.23 19.90 -6.13
N LYS A 213 -19.91 18.93 -6.98
CA LYS A 213 -20.65 18.68 -8.23
C LYS A 213 -22.09 18.22 -8.00
N ALA A 214 -22.37 17.56 -6.87
CA ALA A 214 -23.73 17.18 -6.47
C ALA A 214 -24.56 18.35 -5.90
N GLY A 215 -23.99 19.56 -5.84
CA GLY A 215 -24.69 20.77 -5.44
C GLY A 215 -24.51 21.15 -3.97
N ALA A 216 -23.46 20.67 -3.30
CA ALA A 216 -23.11 21.15 -1.96
C ALA A 216 -22.92 22.67 -1.96
N LYS A 217 -23.44 23.34 -0.93
CA LYS A 217 -23.28 24.78 -0.72
C LYS A 217 -21.82 25.11 -0.40
N GLN A 218 -21.21 24.28 0.41
CA GLN A 218 -19.81 24.39 0.82
C GLN A 218 -19.29 22.99 1.15
N VAL A 219 -18.03 22.74 0.82
CA VAL A 219 -17.33 21.53 1.24
C VAL A 219 -16.06 21.93 1.97
N ILE A 220 -15.80 21.31 3.12
CA ILE A 220 -14.60 21.51 3.92
C ILE A 220 -13.84 20.18 3.91
N GLY A 221 -12.68 20.14 3.24
CA GLY A 221 -11.80 18.98 3.26
C GLY A 221 -10.69 19.16 4.28
N VAL A 222 -10.50 18.18 5.15
CA VAL A 222 -9.45 18.19 6.17
C VAL A 222 -8.51 17.02 5.94
N ASP A 223 -7.21 17.30 5.89
CA ASP A 223 -6.17 16.27 5.81
C ASP A 223 -4.88 16.76 6.46
N GLN A 224 -4.23 15.90 7.25
CA GLN A 224 -2.96 16.24 7.91
C GLN A 224 -1.78 16.11 6.95
N SER A 225 -1.85 15.26 5.93
CA SER A 225 -0.74 14.98 5.05
C SER A 225 -0.41 16.14 4.09
N GLU A 226 0.82 16.16 3.58
CA GLU A 226 1.31 17.14 2.60
C GLU A 226 0.56 17.07 1.26
N ILE A 227 -0.16 15.96 0.98
CA ILE A 227 -0.99 15.83 -0.22
C ILE A 227 -2.03 16.94 -0.35
N ILE A 228 -2.43 17.57 0.77
CA ILE A 228 -3.41 18.65 0.75
C ILE A 228 -2.97 19.85 -0.08
N TYR A 229 -1.66 20.10 -0.21
CA TYR A 229 -1.15 21.16 -1.09
C TYR A 229 -1.41 20.85 -2.56
N GLN A 230 -1.27 19.58 -2.96
CA GLN A 230 -1.67 19.13 -4.30
C GLN A 230 -3.19 19.19 -4.47
N ALA A 231 -3.96 18.83 -3.44
CA ALA A 231 -5.41 18.95 -3.47
C ALA A 231 -5.85 20.41 -3.71
N MET A 232 -5.19 21.40 -3.10
CA MET A 232 -5.47 22.81 -3.36
C MET A 232 -5.29 23.18 -4.84
N ASP A 233 -4.24 22.68 -5.49
CA ASP A 233 -4.00 22.93 -6.90
C ASP A 233 -5.01 22.19 -7.79
N ILE A 234 -5.36 20.95 -7.45
CA ILE A 234 -6.41 20.17 -8.13
C ILE A 234 -7.75 20.92 -8.07
N ILE A 235 -8.14 21.45 -6.90
CA ILE A 235 -9.38 22.19 -6.73
C ILE A 235 -9.40 23.46 -7.59
N ARG A 236 -8.29 24.21 -7.66
CA ARG A 236 -8.16 25.42 -8.50
C ARG A 236 -8.24 25.08 -9.99
N LEU A 237 -7.57 24.01 -10.43
CA LEU A 237 -7.61 23.56 -11.82
C LEU A 237 -9.04 23.20 -12.26
N ASN A 238 -9.84 22.67 -11.34
CA ASN A 238 -11.23 22.32 -11.57
C ASN A 238 -12.22 23.46 -11.29
N LYS A 239 -11.75 24.65 -10.90
CA LYS A 239 -12.55 25.86 -10.64
C LYS A 239 -13.58 25.67 -9.52
N LEU A 240 -13.20 24.95 -8.47
CA LEU A 240 -14.06 24.61 -7.33
C LEU A 240 -13.67 25.32 -6.03
N GLU A 241 -12.67 26.20 -6.06
CA GLU A 241 -12.15 26.94 -4.89
C GLU A 241 -13.17 27.88 -4.24
N GLY A 242 -14.23 28.26 -4.97
CA GLY A 242 -15.34 29.04 -4.42
C GLY A 242 -16.32 28.21 -3.57
N ILE A 243 -16.26 26.88 -3.67
CA ILE A 243 -17.15 25.94 -2.97
C ILE A 243 -16.38 25.09 -1.95
N ILE A 244 -15.15 24.68 -2.31
CA ILE A 244 -14.32 23.76 -1.53
C ILE A 244 -13.24 24.54 -0.80
N THR A 245 -13.21 24.42 0.53
CA THR A 245 -12.16 24.93 1.41
C THR A 245 -11.36 23.76 1.96
N LEU A 246 -10.02 23.80 1.84
CA LEU A 246 -9.13 22.77 2.36
C LEU A 246 -8.39 23.27 3.60
N VAL A 247 -8.32 22.45 4.63
CA VAL A 247 -7.67 22.75 5.92
C VAL A 247 -6.64 21.68 6.21
N LYS A 248 -5.37 22.08 6.33
CA LYS A 248 -4.29 21.17 6.72
C LYS A 248 -4.28 21.01 8.23
N GLY A 249 -4.36 19.78 8.71
CA GLY A 249 -4.34 19.47 10.13
C GLY A 249 -5.04 18.16 10.48
N ARG A 250 -4.88 17.70 11.72
CA ARG A 250 -5.73 16.63 12.29
C ARG A 250 -7.11 17.19 12.60
N ILE A 251 -8.17 16.41 12.37
CA ILE A 251 -9.56 16.88 12.59
C ILE A 251 -9.83 17.20 14.07
N GLU A 252 -9.06 16.59 14.96
CA GLU A 252 -9.05 16.78 16.40
C GLU A 252 -8.50 18.14 16.83
N GLU A 253 -7.63 18.75 16.00
CA GLU A 253 -6.86 19.94 16.33
C GLU A 253 -7.28 21.19 15.55
N VAL A 254 -7.84 21.00 14.35
CA VAL A 254 -8.27 22.14 13.53
C VAL A 254 -9.62 22.67 13.96
N ASP A 255 -9.75 24.00 13.90
CA ASP A 255 -11.03 24.69 14.01
C ASP A 255 -11.60 24.89 12.60
N LEU A 256 -12.82 24.36 12.39
CA LEU A 256 -13.52 24.54 11.13
C LEU A 256 -14.08 25.97 11.04
N PRO A 257 -14.21 26.55 9.83
CA PRO A 257 -14.81 27.88 9.63
C PRO A 257 -16.33 27.92 9.89
N VAL A 258 -16.90 26.82 10.40
CA VAL A 258 -18.34 26.65 10.69
C VAL A 258 -18.49 25.90 12.01
N GLU A 259 -19.56 26.19 12.75
CA GLU A 259 -19.85 25.51 14.02
C GLU A 259 -20.34 24.07 13.79
N LYS A 260 -21.15 23.86 12.74
CA LYS A 260 -21.77 22.57 12.41
C LYS A 260 -21.80 22.31 10.91
N VAL A 261 -21.81 21.02 10.55
CA VAL A 261 -21.94 20.51 9.18
C VAL A 261 -23.15 19.61 9.05
N ASP A 262 -23.76 19.55 7.87
CA ASP A 262 -24.96 18.74 7.61
C ASP A 262 -24.61 17.29 7.29
N VAL A 263 -23.51 17.08 6.57
CA VAL A 263 -23.07 15.77 6.06
C VAL A 263 -21.57 15.61 6.32
N ILE A 264 -21.19 14.45 6.83
CA ILE A 264 -19.79 14.01 6.87
C ILE A 264 -19.62 12.90 5.83
N ILE A 265 -18.63 13.04 4.97
CA ILE A 265 -18.14 11.98 4.10
C ILE A 265 -16.69 11.69 4.49
N SER A 266 -16.30 10.42 4.45
CA SER A 266 -14.92 10.03 4.69
C SER A 266 -14.66 8.66 4.08
N GLU A 267 -13.48 8.49 3.54
CA GLU A 267 -12.92 7.18 3.24
C GLU A 267 -11.89 6.88 4.33
N TRP A 268 -12.32 6.11 5.34
CA TRP A 268 -11.58 5.86 6.57
C TRP A 268 -11.18 4.40 6.74
N MET A 269 -11.57 3.54 5.80
CA MET A 269 -11.51 2.10 6.01
C MET A 269 -10.07 1.62 5.85
N GLY A 270 -9.53 0.99 6.88
CA GLY A 270 -8.24 0.31 6.81
C GLY A 270 -8.36 -1.17 6.42
N TYR A 271 -7.23 -1.86 6.36
CA TYR A 271 -7.23 -3.33 6.28
C TYR A 271 -8.02 -3.94 7.44
N PHE A 272 -8.74 -5.03 7.16
CA PHE A 272 -9.69 -5.61 8.12
C PHE A 272 -10.68 -4.59 8.74
N LEU A 273 -11.04 -3.55 7.97
CA LEU A 273 -11.87 -2.39 8.30
C LEU A 273 -11.29 -1.41 9.32
N LEU A 274 -10.71 -1.90 10.42
CA LEU A 274 -10.37 -1.09 11.60
C LEU A 274 -8.87 -0.80 11.76
N PHE A 275 -8.01 -1.34 10.89
CA PHE A 275 -6.58 -0.98 10.87
C PHE A 275 -6.40 0.52 10.59
N GLU A 276 -5.31 1.11 11.07
CA GLU A 276 -5.01 2.56 11.04
C GLU A 276 -5.96 3.45 11.86
N SER A 277 -7.03 2.86 12.42
CA SER A 277 -7.94 3.46 13.40
C SER A 277 -8.61 4.78 12.96
N MET A 278 -8.65 5.12 11.68
CA MET A 278 -9.19 6.41 11.18
C MET A 278 -10.69 6.63 11.49
N LEU A 279 -11.45 5.55 11.77
CA LEU A 279 -12.82 5.67 12.26
C LEU A 279 -12.93 6.47 13.57
N ASP A 280 -11.89 6.52 14.39
CA ASP A 280 -11.84 7.36 15.60
C ASP A 280 -12.01 8.84 15.24
N SER A 281 -11.28 9.31 14.24
CA SER A 281 -11.33 10.69 13.75
C SER A 281 -12.69 11.03 13.13
N VAL A 282 -13.32 10.07 12.45
CA VAL A 282 -14.69 10.24 11.93
C VAL A 282 -15.71 10.32 13.07
N ILE A 283 -15.56 9.51 14.13
CA ILE A 283 -16.42 9.58 15.33
C ILE A 283 -16.22 10.92 16.04
N TYR A 284 -14.98 11.40 16.18
CA TYR A 284 -14.69 12.73 16.73
C TYR A 284 -15.36 13.84 15.92
N ALA A 285 -15.20 13.81 14.59
CA ALA A 285 -15.80 14.79 13.69
C ALA A 285 -17.33 14.78 13.79
N LYS A 286 -17.93 13.59 13.88
CA LYS A 286 -19.37 13.41 14.08
C LYS A 286 -19.82 14.06 15.40
N ASP A 287 -19.17 13.72 16.51
CA ASP A 287 -19.57 14.18 17.83
C ASP A 287 -19.39 15.70 18.00
N LYS A 288 -18.32 16.27 17.41
CA LYS A 288 -18.00 17.70 17.50
C LYS A 288 -18.77 18.55 16.48
N TYR A 289 -18.77 18.15 15.21
CA TYR A 289 -19.20 19.03 14.11
C TYR A 289 -20.53 18.64 13.46
N LEU A 290 -21.05 17.42 13.61
CA LEU A 290 -22.29 17.05 12.94
C LEU A 290 -23.50 17.77 13.55
N ALA A 291 -24.32 18.41 12.71
CA ALA A 291 -25.57 19.01 13.11
C ALA A 291 -26.58 17.96 13.59
N LYS A 292 -27.53 18.35 14.44
CA LYS A 292 -28.63 17.46 14.84
C LYS A 292 -29.44 17.06 13.59
N GLY A 293 -29.56 15.76 13.35
CA GLY A 293 -30.21 15.22 12.15
C GLY A 293 -29.31 15.13 10.91
N GLY A 294 -28.03 15.52 11.03
CA GLY A 294 -27.02 15.29 10.01
C GLY A 294 -26.76 13.80 9.75
N SER A 295 -25.95 13.53 8.74
CA SER A 295 -25.63 12.15 8.32
C SER A 295 -24.15 11.94 8.08
N VAL A 296 -23.66 10.73 8.37
CA VAL A 296 -22.28 10.30 8.11
C VAL A 296 -22.32 9.25 7.01
N TYR A 297 -21.41 9.33 6.04
CA TYR A 297 -21.30 8.35 4.95
C TYR A 297 -19.86 7.86 4.73
N PRO A 298 -19.65 6.55 4.49
CA PRO A 298 -20.64 5.48 4.57
C PRO A 298 -21.23 5.35 5.98
N ASP A 299 -22.50 4.97 6.08
CA ASP A 299 -23.23 4.96 7.34
C ASP A 299 -23.19 3.60 8.04
N ILE A 300 -23.06 2.52 7.29
CA ILE A 300 -23.05 1.16 7.84
C ILE A 300 -21.89 0.38 7.26
N CYS A 301 -21.22 -0.39 8.12
CA CYS A 301 -20.15 -1.31 7.74
C CYS A 301 -20.34 -2.66 8.42
N SER A 302 -19.84 -3.74 7.83
CA SER A 302 -19.77 -5.04 8.49
C SER A 302 -18.44 -5.75 8.25
N ILE A 303 -17.99 -6.51 9.25
CA ILE A 303 -16.82 -7.39 9.15
C ILE A 303 -17.31 -8.83 9.13
N SER A 304 -16.77 -9.63 8.22
CA SER A 304 -17.12 -11.04 8.03
C SER A 304 -15.86 -11.92 8.00
N LEU A 305 -16.01 -13.16 8.45
CA LEU A 305 -14.96 -14.18 8.42
C LEU A 305 -15.31 -15.33 7.47
N LEU A 306 -14.27 -15.96 6.92
CA LEU A 306 -14.32 -17.15 6.06
C LEU A 306 -13.23 -18.14 6.48
N ALA A 307 -13.48 -19.44 6.32
CA ALA A 307 -12.42 -20.45 6.40
C ALA A 307 -11.77 -20.65 5.03
N VAL A 308 -10.44 -20.80 5.03
CA VAL A 308 -9.62 -21.00 3.84
C VAL A 308 -8.92 -22.35 3.92
N GLY A 309 -8.93 -23.08 2.81
CA GLY A 309 -8.16 -24.30 2.63
C GLY A 309 -7.21 -24.15 1.45
N ASP A 310 -5.98 -23.75 1.76
CA ASP A 310 -4.88 -23.61 0.80
C ASP A 310 -3.60 -24.23 1.38
N PRO A 311 -3.40 -25.55 1.22
CA PRO A 311 -2.22 -26.25 1.74
C PRO A 311 -0.91 -25.80 1.09
N ASN A 312 -0.96 -25.40 -0.18
CA ASN A 312 0.22 -24.98 -0.94
C ASN A 312 0.75 -23.65 -0.40
N LYS A 313 -0.11 -22.62 -0.31
CA LYS A 313 0.30 -21.34 0.28
C LYS A 313 0.71 -21.48 1.74
N HIS A 314 0.05 -22.36 2.50
CA HIS A 314 0.47 -22.61 3.88
C HIS A 314 1.88 -23.23 3.94
N ALA A 315 2.18 -24.20 3.08
CA ALA A 315 3.51 -24.80 2.99
C ALA A 315 4.58 -23.77 2.55
N ASP A 316 4.28 -22.95 1.54
CA ASP A 316 5.18 -21.91 1.04
C ASP A 316 5.54 -20.86 2.10
N ARG A 317 4.63 -20.60 3.06
CA ARG A 317 4.85 -19.61 4.12
C ARG A 317 5.41 -20.21 5.40
N ILE A 318 5.03 -21.44 5.73
CA ILE A 318 5.37 -22.09 7.01
C ILE A 318 6.44 -23.16 6.80
N ALA A 319 6.18 -24.17 5.95
CA ALA A 319 7.09 -25.29 5.74
C ALA A 319 8.42 -24.88 5.07
N PHE A 320 8.41 -23.79 4.28
CA PHE A 320 9.63 -23.19 3.73
C PHE A 320 10.76 -23.03 4.77
N TRP A 321 10.41 -22.65 6.00
CA TRP A 321 11.40 -22.42 7.05
C TRP A 321 12.05 -23.69 7.62
N ASP A 322 11.53 -24.88 7.31
CA ASP A 322 12.16 -26.14 7.77
C ASP A 322 13.47 -26.43 7.05
N ASP A 323 13.59 -26.01 5.78
CA ASP A 323 14.76 -26.22 4.94
C ASP A 323 14.93 -25.04 3.95
N VAL A 324 15.76 -24.08 4.33
CA VAL A 324 16.13 -22.94 3.50
C VAL A 324 17.54 -23.21 2.97
N TYR A 325 17.63 -23.77 1.77
CA TYR A 325 18.89 -24.14 1.09
C TYR A 325 19.80 -25.08 1.91
N GLY A 326 19.23 -26.06 2.61
CA GLY A 326 19.94 -27.01 3.47
C GLY A 326 20.04 -26.57 4.94
N PHE A 327 19.52 -25.39 5.29
CA PHE A 327 19.59 -24.84 6.65
C PHE A 327 18.21 -24.82 7.31
N ASN A 328 18.12 -25.35 8.54
CA ASN A 328 16.89 -25.31 9.32
C ASN A 328 16.69 -23.92 9.94
N MET A 329 15.64 -23.23 9.53
CA MET A 329 15.25 -21.90 10.02
C MET A 329 13.88 -21.91 10.72
N SER A 330 13.47 -23.07 11.24
CA SER A 330 12.11 -23.30 11.78
C SER A 330 11.73 -22.39 12.95
N CYS A 331 12.71 -21.75 13.60
CA CYS A 331 12.47 -20.71 14.59
C CYS A 331 11.67 -19.52 14.02
N MET A 332 11.81 -19.22 12.73
CA MET A 332 11.11 -18.14 12.05
C MET A 332 9.60 -18.36 11.96
N LYS A 333 9.13 -19.63 12.00
CA LYS A 333 7.70 -19.94 12.01
C LYS A 333 6.95 -19.21 13.13
N LYS A 334 7.56 -19.07 14.30
CA LYS A 334 6.97 -18.37 15.45
C LYS A 334 6.86 -16.86 15.27
N ALA A 335 7.67 -16.28 14.38
CA ALA A 335 7.63 -14.85 14.06
C ALA A 335 6.59 -14.56 12.97
N VAL A 336 6.50 -15.39 11.93
CA VAL A 336 5.60 -15.15 10.78
C VAL A 336 4.14 -15.51 11.06
N ILE A 337 3.88 -16.48 11.94
CA ILE A 337 2.51 -16.97 12.24
C ILE A 337 1.62 -15.91 12.92
N PRO A 338 2.13 -15.10 13.86
CA PRO A 338 1.40 -13.97 14.42
C PRO A 338 1.20 -12.79 13.44
N GLU A 339 1.86 -12.73 12.29
CA GLU A 339 1.67 -11.63 11.35
C GLU A 339 0.43 -11.89 10.48
N ALA A 340 -0.55 -10.99 10.55
CA ALA A 340 -1.70 -11.05 9.66
C ALA A 340 -1.29 -10.60 8.25
N ILE A 341 -1.73 -11.34 7.23
CA ILE A 341 -1.31 -11.10 5.85
C ILE A 341 -2.43 -10.40 5.08
N VAL A 342 -2.10 -9.42 4.26
CA VAL A 342 -3.07 -8.77 3.35
C VAL A 342 -2.83 -9.24 1.92
N GLU A 343 -3.72 -10.08 1.39
CA GLU A 343 -3.57 -10.68 0.06
C GLU A 343 -4.92 -10.94 -0.59
N VAL A 344 -4.94 -11.00 -1.92
CA VAL A 344 -6.13 -11.42 -2.68
C VAL A 344 -6.24 -12.93 -2.58
N LEU A 345 -7.35 -13.42 -2.06
CA LEU A 345 -7.66 -14.84 -1.99
C LEU A 345 -8.28 -15.33 -3.29
N ASP A 346 -7.85 -16.50 -3.76
CA ASP A 346 -8.57 -17.21 -4.82
C ASP A 346 -9.92 -17.69 -4.26
N PRO A 347 -11.07 -17.31 -4.85
CA PRO A 347 -12.39 -17.78 -4.42
C PRO A 347 -12.50 -19.30 -4.29
N LYS A 348 -11.70 -20.06 -5.05
CA LYS A 348 -11.69 -21.53 -5.02
C LYS A 348 -11.11 -22.10 -3.73
N THR A 349 -10.31 -21.36 -2.98
CA THR A 349 -9.72 -21.83 -1.71
C THR A 349 -10.64 -21.60 -0.51
N ILE A 350 -11.75 -20.86 -0.69
CA ILE A 350 -12.75 -20.63 0.36
C ILE A 350 -13.55 -21.91 0.64
N ILE A 351 -13.56 -22.36 1.90
CA ILE A 351 -14.14 -23.66 2.34
C ILE A 351 -15.33 -23.52 3.28
N SER A 352 -15.85 -22.31 3.52
CA SER A 352 -17.06 -22.08 4.32
C SER A 352 -17.98 -21.01 3.75
N GLU A 353 -19.22 -20.96 4.24
CA GLU A 353 -20.05 -19.76 4.15
C GLU A 353 -19.46 -18.62 5.03
N PRO A 354 -19.67 -17.35 4.66
CA PRO A 354 -19.22 -16.22 5.47
C PRO A 354 -20.02 -16.10 6.76
N CYS A 355 -19.35 -15.68 7.84
CA CYS A 355 -19.99 -15.35 9.11
C CYS A 355 -19.69 -13.90 9.49
N GLY A 356 -20.71 -13.05 9.55
CA GLY A 356 -20.58 -11.69 10.05
C GLY A 356 -20.23 -11.68 11.53
N ILE A 357 -19.20 -10.93 11.91
CA ILE A 357 -18.72 -10.83 13.31
C ILE A 357 -19.00 -9.46 13.93
N LYS A 358 -19.18 -8.43 13.11
CA LYS A 358 -19.46 -7.07 13.57
C LYS A 358 -20.26 -6.31 12.52
N ARG A 359 -21.22 -5.52 12.99
CA ARG A 359 -21.90 -4.49 12.21
C ARG A 359 -21.73 -3.17 12.95
N ILE A 360 -21.34 -2.12 12.23
CA ILE A 360 -21.09 -0.78 12.77
C ILE A 360 -22.07 0.17 12.08
N ASP A 361 -22.81 0.94 12.86
CA ASP A 361 -23.56 2.11 12.39
C ASP A 361 -22.79 3.35 12.81
N CYS A 362 -22.23 4.08 11.85
CA CYS A 362 -21.36 5.24 12.10
C CYS A 362 -22.10 6.37 12.82
N HIS A 363 -23.43 6.43 12.76
CA HIS A 363 -24.20 7.42 13.53
C HIS A 363 -24.17 7.12 15.04
N ALA A 364 -24.27 5.84 15.41
CA ALA A 364 -24.37 5.42 16.80
C ALA A 364 -23.03 5.00 17.43
N ALA A 365 -22.04 4.63 16.60
CA ALA A 365 -20.76 4.11 17.05
C ALA A 365 -20.00 5.09 17.96
N CYS A 366 -19.38 4.55 18.99
CA CYS A 366 -18.36 5.23 19.79
C CYS A 366 -17.03 4.44 19.75
N VAL A 367 -15.92 5.08 20.11
CA VAL A 367 -14.57 4.48 20.04
C VAL A 367 -14.47 3.16 20.81
N ARG A 368 -15.19 3.03 21.93
CA ARG A 368 -15.23 1.79 22.74
C ARG A 368 -15.87 0.62 22.00
N ASP A 369 -16.73 0.87 21.02
CA ASP A 369 -17.40 -0.20 20.27
C ASP A 369 -16.47 -0.86 19.24
N LEU A 370 -15.32 -0.23 18.96
CA LEU A 370 -14.34 -0.70 17.97
C LEU A 370 -13.41 -1.79 18.52
N GLU A 371 -13.31 -1.90 19.85
CA GLU A 371 -12.73 -3.05 20.53
C GLU A 371 -13.85 -4.01 20.96
N PHE A 372 -13.88 -5.21 20.40
CA PHE A 372 -14.99 -6.13 20.64
C PHE A 372 -14.57 -7.59 20.62
N SER A 373 -15.46 -8.45 21.11
CA SER A 373 -15.37 -9.89 20.94
C SER A 373 -16.65 -10.43 20.34
N SER A 374 -16.54 -11.41 19.46
CA SER A 374 -17.67 -12.01 18.76
C SER A 374 -17.47 -13.51 18.65
N ASP A 375 -18.50 -14.28 19.00
CA ASP A 375 -18.56 -15.70 18.71
C ASP A 375 -19.03 -15.88 17.26
N PHE A 376 -18.39 -16.77 16.51
CA PHE A 376 -18.70 -17.03 15.10
C PHE A 376 -18.91 -18.51 14.84
N THR A 377 -19.66 -18.82 13.79
CA THR A 377 -19.86 -20.19 13.32
C THR A 377 -19.73 -20.21 11.79
N LEU A 378 -18.67 -20.84 11.30
CA LEU A 378 -18.40 -21.01 9.87
C LEU A 378 -18.99 -22.35 9.42
N LYS A 379 -19.96 -22.32 8.53
CA LYS A 379 -20.54 -23.53 7.95
C LYS A 379 -19.66 -24.03 6.80
N ILE A 380 -19.01 -25.16 7.01
CA ILE A 380 -18.04 -25.72 6.06
C ILE A 380 -18.77 -26.28 4.84
N THR A 381 -18.30 -25.93 3.65
CA THR A 381 -18.96 -26.27 2.37
C THR A 381 -18.32 -27.45 1.65
N LYS A 382 -17.06 -27.78 1.95
CA LYS A 382 -16.33 -28.89 1.32
C LYS A 382 -15.38 -29.57 2.30
N LEU A 383 -15.09 -30.85 2.05
CA LEU A 383 -14.03 -31.58 2.73
C LEU A 383 -12.68 -30.99 2.33
N SER A 384 -11.94 -30.44 3.29
CA SER A 384 -10.64 -29.82 3.06
C SER A 384 -9.81 -29.78 4.35
N MET A 385 -8.53 -29.45 4.22
CA MET A 385 -7.73 -28.97 5.34
C MET A 385 -7.94 -27.46 5.49
N CYS A 386 -8.37 -27.02 6.66
CA CYS A 386 -8.46 -25.60 7.03
C CYS A 386 -7.06 -25.11 7.40
N THR A 387 -6.54 -24.14 6.64
CA THR A 387 -5.18 -23.62 6.80
C THR A 387 -5.15 -22.18 7.31
N ALA A 388 -6.24 -21.43 7.12
CA ALA A 388 -6.34 -20.05 7.59
C ALA A 388 -7.81 -19.65 7.84
N ILE A 389 -7.99 -18.59 8.61
CA ILE A 389 -9.23 -17.81 8.65
C ILE A 389 -8.97 -16.50 7.91
N ALA A 390 -9.88 -16.10 7.03
CA ALA A 390 -9.81 -14.83 6.33
C ALA A 390 -10.89 -13.87 6.83
N GLY A 391 -10.56 -12.58 6.83
CA GLY A 391 -11.44 -11.47 7.16
C GLY A 391 -11.58 -10.51 6.00
N TYR A 392 -12.80 -10.02 5.79
CA TYR A 392 -13.12 -8.97 4.84
C TYR A 392 -14.25 -8.10 5.39
N PHE A 393 -14.61 -7.04 4.68
CA PHE A 393 -15.67 -6.13 5.09
C PHE A 393 -16.57 -5.68 3.94
N ASP A 394 -17.76 -5.21 4.32
CA ASP A 394 -18.76 -4.65 3.42
C ASP A 394 -19.14 -3.24 3.87
N ILE A 395 -19.35 -2.35 2.91
CA ILE A 395 -19.64 -0.92 3.13
C ILE A 395 -20.96 -0.57 2.48
N PHE A 396 -21.82 0.12 3.22
CA PHE A 396 -23.17 0.47 2.80
C PHE A 396 -23.42 1.98 2.91
N PHE A 397 -24.15 2.49 1.93
CA PHE A 397 -24.71 3.84 1.89
C PHE A 397 -26.23 3.73 1.87
N GLU A 398 -26.87 3.84 3.04
CA GLU A 398 -28.29 3.52 3.22
C GLU A 398 -29.17 4.71 3.61
N LYS A 399 -28.77 5.48 4.62
CA LYS A 399 -29.60 6.53 5.21
C LYS A 399 -30.00 7.56 4.15
N ASN A 400 -31.29 7.89 4.11
CA ASN A 400 -31.89 8.88 3.20
C ASN A 400 -31.57 8.69 1.70
N CYS A 401 -31.07 7.52 1.30
CA CYS A 401 -30.75 7.23 -0.09
C CYS A 401 -32.01 6.83 -0.87
N HIS A 402 -32.23 7.44 -2.02
CA HIS A 402 -33.18 6.93 -3.01
C HIS A 402 -32.60 5.70 -3.73
N LYS A 403 -31.29 5.71 -3.98
CA LYS A 403 -30.53 4.57 -4.50
C LYS A 403 -29.44 4.22 -3.52
N LYS A 404 -29.63 3.09 -2.82
CA LYS A 404 -28.62 2.53 -1.93
C LYS A 404 -27.42 2.05 -2.74
N VAL A 405 -26.22 2.27 -2.21
CA VAL A 405 -24.97 1.78 -2.79
C VAL A 405 -24.27 0.88 -1.76
N LEU A 406 -23.63 -0.17 -2.25
CA LEU A 406 -22.90 -1.15 -1.46
C LEU A 406 -21.68 -1.61 -2.25
N PHE A 407 -20.56 -1.81 -1.56
CA PHE A 407 -19.47 -2.62 -2.09
C PHE A 407 -18.91 -3.56 -1.02
N SER A 408 -18.30 -4.66 -1.48
CA SER A 408 -17.69 -5.69 -0.65
C SER A 408 -16.23 -5.85 -1.00
N THR A 409 -15.39 -6.09 0.00
CA THR A 409 -13.98 -6.50 -0.16
C THR A 409 -13.83 -8.02 -0.06
N GLY A 410 -14.93 -8.78 -0.12
CA GLY A 410 -14.91 -10.22 -0.06
C GLY A 410 -14.18 -10.87 -1.25
N PRO A 411 -13.71 -12.12 -1.10
CA PRO A 411 -12.99 -12.80 -2.17
C PRO A 411 -13.89 -13.07 -3.40
N HIS A 412 -15.21 -13.11 -3.24
CA HIS A 412 -16.15 -13.39 -4.33
C HIS A 412 -16.53 -12.15 -5.17
N THR A 413 -16.00 -10.97 -4.85
CA THR A 413 -16.28 -9.72 -5.56
C THR A 413 -15.04 -9.20 -6.29
N THR A 414 -15.22 -8.14 -7.08
CA THR A 414 -14.12 -7.46 -7.75
C THR A 414 -13.08 -7.00 -6.73
N GLN A 415 -11.81 -7.28 -7.02
CA GLN A 415 -10.70 -6.90 -6.15
C GLN A 415 -10.68 -5.40 -5.87
N THR A 416 -10.40 -5.08 -4.61
CA THR A 416 -10.12 -3.72 -4.12
C THR A 416 -8.67 -3.68 -3.60
N HIS A 417 -8.14 -2.48 -3.36
CA HIS A 417 -6.79 -2.33 -2.80
C HIS A 417 -6.68 -2.90 -1.36
N TRP A 418 -7.79 -2.97 -0.61
CA TRP A 418 -7.85 -3.60 0.71
C TRP A 418 -7.62 -5.11 0.71
N LYS A 419 -7.88 -5.78 -0.43
CA LYS A 419 -7.80 -7.24 -0.57
C LYS A 419 -8.55 -7.94 0.58
N GLN A 420 -7.99 -9.00 1.15
CA GLN A 420 -8.51 -9.67 2.35
C GLN A 420 -7.38 -9.85 3.38
N THR A 421 -7.75 -9.89 4.67
CA THR A 421 -6.82 -10.14 5.76
C THR A 421 -6.83 -11.63 6.13
N ILE A 422 -5.66 -12.26 6.18
CA ILE A 422 -5.49 -13.71 6.32
C ILE A 422 -4.78 -13.99 7.64
N PHE A 423 -5.38 -14.84 8.45
CA PHE A 423 -4.89 -15.33 9.73
C PHE A 423 -4.48 -16.80 9.57
N LEU A 424 -3.19 -17.05 9.31
CA LEU A 424 -2.64 -18.39 9.11
C LEU A 424 -2.70 -19.21 10.40
N LEU A 425 -3.24 -20.42 10.33
CA LEU A 425 -3.25 -21.32 11.48
C LEU A 425 -1.89 -21.99 11.65
N GLU A 426 -1.34 -21.98 12.87
CA GLU A 426 -0.09 -22.70 13.16
C GLU A 426 -0.21 -24.20 12.83
N LYS A 427 -1.35 -24.79 13.18
CA LYS A 427 -1.65 -26.21 12.95
C LYS A 427 -2.93 -26.34 12.13
N PRO A 428 -2.81 -26.52 10.81
CA PRO A 428 -3.96 -26.85 9.97
C PRO A 428 -4.70 -28.10 10.46
N PHE A 429 -6.00 -28.15 10.26
CA PHE A 429 -6.83 -29.29 10.66
C PHE A 429 -7.87 -29.64 9.60
N SER A 430 -8.27 -30.91 9.53
CA SER A 430 -9.28 -31.37 8.57
C SER A 430 -10.68 -30.95 9.01
N VAL A 431 -11.48 -30.48 8.06
CA VAL A 431 -12.90 -30.16 8.24
C VAL A 431 -13.76 -30.89 7.22
N LYS A 432 -15.01 -31.22 7.58
CA LYS A 432 -15.95 -31.93 6.69
C LYS A 432 -17.04 -31.01 6.20
N ALA A 433 -17.54 -31.25 4.98
CA ALA A 433 -18.71 -30.53 4.47
C ALA A 433 -19.91 -30.72 5.41
N GLY A 434 -20.62 -29.62 5.70
CA GLY A 434 -21.74 -29.58 6.65
C GLY A 434 -21.33 -29.40 8.11
N GLU A 435 -20.04 -29.43 8.44
CA GLU A 435 -19.53 -29.13 9.78
C GLU A 435 -19.75 -27.66 10.14
N ALA A 436 -20.09 -27.40 11.40
CA ALA A 436 -20.23 -26.06 11.94
C ALA A 436 -18.98 -25.73 12.78
N LEU A 437 -18.00 -25.07 12.16
CA LEU A 437 -16.76 -24.68 12.82
C LEU A 437 -17.00 -23.45 13.70
N LYS A 438 -17.01 -23.66 15.02
CA LYS A 438 -17.27 -22.61 16.02
C LYS A 438 -15.97 -22.02 16.54
N GLY A 439 -15.96 -20.71 16.71
CA GLY A 439 -14.83 -20.01 17.31
C GLY A 439 -15.22 -18.68 17.92
N LYS A 440 -14.23 -17.99 18.46
CA LYS A 440 -14.38 -16.64 19.01
C LYS A 440 -13.25 -15.77 18.50
N ILE A 441 -13.58 -14.57 18.05
CA ILE A 441 -12.62 -13.53 17.67
C ILE A 441 -12.69 -12.38 18.68
N THR A 442 -11.53 -11.84 19.03
CA THR A 442 -11.40 -10.63 19.84
C THR A 442 -10.49 -9.66 19.11
N ILE A 443 -10.95 -8.42 18.89
CA ILE A 443 -10.21 -7.35 18.22
C ILE A 443 -9.97 -6.25 19.23
N GLN A 444 -8.70 -5.83 19.35
CA GLN A 444 -8.26 -4.78 20.26
C GLN A 444 -7.23 -3.89 19.58
N LYS A 445 -7.17 -2.63 19.96
CA LYS A 445 -6.08 -1.74 19.54
C LYS A 445 -4.81 -2.11 20.29
N ASN A 446 -3.67 -2.02 19.60
CA ASN A 446 -2.40 -2.16 20.28
C ASN A 446 -2.16 -0.91 21.14
N ARG A 447 -1.97 -1.10 22.45
CA ARG A 447 -1.74 0.02 23.38
C ARG A 447 -0.43 0.76 23.13
N LYS A 448 0.55 0.08 22.53
CA LYS A 448 1.85 0.67 22.17
C LYS A 448 1.81 1.42 20.85
N ASP A 449 0.92 1.02 19.96
CA ASP A 449 0.71 1.61 18.65
C ASP A 449 -0.79 1.60 18.33
N PRO A 450 -1.52 2.68 18.62
CA PRO A 450 -2.97 2.75 18.42
C PRO A 450 -3.42 2.60 16.95
N ARG A 451 -2.51 2.72 15.98
CA ARG A 451 -2.78 2.47 14.55
C ARG A 451 -2.82 0.97 14.22
N SER A 452 -2.10 0.16 15.01
CA SER A 452 -2.06 -1.30 14.88
C SER A 452 -3.21 -2.01 15.60
N LEU A 453 -3.57 -3.19 15.07
CA LEU A 453 -4.57 -4.08 15.68
C LEU A 453 -3.97 -5.36 16.21
N ILE A 454 -4.51 -5.81 17.34
CA ILE A 454 -4.29 -7.14 17.90
C ILE A 454 -5.58 -7.94 17.72
N VAL A 455 -5.49 -9.03 16.97
CA VAL A 455 -6.61 -9.94 16.69
C VAL A 455 -6.33 -11.28 17.35
N THR A 456 -7.20 -11.72 18.26
CA THR A 456 -7.09 -13.05 18.90
C THR A 456 -8.20 -13.96 18.41
N LEU A 457 -7.83 -15.09 17.81
CA LEU A 457 -8.73 -16.15 17.38
C LEU A 457 -8.66 -17.34 18.34
N LYS A 458 -9.83 -17.82 18.75
CA LYS A 458 -10.00 -19.08 19.49
C LYS A 458 -10.75 -20.07 18.64
N LEU A 459 -10.10 -21.18 18.30
CA LEU A 459 -10.62 -22.21 17.38
C LEU A 459 -10.13 -23.59 17.83
N ASN A 460 -11.01 -24.58 17.98
CA ASN A 460 -10.65 -25.96 18.36
C ASN A 460 -9.72 -26.07 19.59
N ASN A 461 -9.99 -25.29 20.65
CA ASN A 461 -9.17 -25.16 21.87
C ASN A 461 -7.77 -24.54 21.68
N LEU A 462 -7.41 -24.12 20.47
CA LEU A 462 -6.23 -23.31 20.20
C LEU A 462 -6.60 -21.84 20.30
N THR A 463 -5.68 -21.06 20.87
CA THR A 463 -5.77 -19.59 20.89
C THR A 463 -4.54 -19.07 20.19
N GLN A 464 -4.74 -18.24 19.17
CA GLN A 464 -3.66 -17.61 18.43
C GLN A 464 -3.94 -16.11 18.33
N THR A 465 -2.92 -15.32 18.59
CA THR A 465 -2.99 -13.86 18.52
C THR A 465 -2.14 -13.38 17.35
N TYR A 466 -2.71 -12.48 16.58
CA TYR A 466 -2.14 -11.89 15.40
C TYR A 466 -1.97 -10.39 15.60
N SER A 467 -0.94 -9.83 15.00
CA SER A 467 -0.73 -8.40 14.86
C SER A 467 -0.96 -8.01 13.40
N LEU A 468 -1.71 -6.94 13.19
CA LEU A 468 -1.80 -6.25 11.91
C LEU A 468 -1.14 -4.88 12.13
N GLN A 469 0.02 -4.69 11.50
CA GLN A 469 0.91 -3.53 11.65
C GLN A 469 1.16 -2.89 10.29
#